data_AF-A0A1Q5GIP4-F1
#
_entry.id   AF-A0A1Q5GIP4-F1
#
_cell.length_a   1.000
_cell.length_b   1.000
_cell.length_c   1.000
_cell.angle_alpha   90.00
_cell.angle_beta   90.00
_cell.angle_gamma   90.00
#
_symmetry.space_group_name_H-M   'P 1'
#
loop_
_entity.id
_entity.type
_entity.pdbx_description
1 polymer ?
#
loop_
_entity_poly.entity_id
_entity_poly.type
_entity_poly.pdbx_seq_one_letter_code
_entity_poly.pdbx_strand_id
1 'polypeptide(L)'
;MSPEFEGLDRWLPRPVREQLLEAVAMRVIELDRVALEDRIVDSPESASYLRERWQPGGVSFRAGQAVLAHYEQQGVDSGSIHLHGQDVRGEVTPYFAGFGLRYLSSAPRCLADYDGVEWLEVVRPTLRGELTALRIRPLDRTRLRKLRW
;
A
#
# COMPACT_ATOMS: atom_id res chain seq x y z
N MET A 1 -6.88 -17.08 -13.41
CA MET A 1 -6.15 -16.41 -12.31
C MET A 1 -5.68 -15.09 -12.88
N SER A 2 -5.99 -13.97 -12.22
CA SER A 2 -5.63 -12.65 -12.74
C SER A 2 -4.15 -12.37 -12.41
N PRO A 3 -3.33 -11.86 -13.34
CA PRO A 3 -1.90 -11.64 -13.11
C PRO A 3 -1.59 -10.73 -11.91
N GLU A 4 -2.51 -9.84 -11.55
CA GLU A 4 -2.44 -8.91 -10.43
C GLU A 4 -2.41 -9.64 -9.07
N PHE A 5 -2.94 -10.86 -8.99
CA PHE A 5 -3.02 -11.65 -7.75
C PHE A 5 -2.05 -12.81 -7.67
N GLU A 6 -1.23 -13.02 -8.71
CA GLU A 6 -0.32 -14.17 -8.76
C GLU A 6 0.55 -14.26 -7.50
N GLY A 7 0.47 -15.41 -6.81
CA GLY A 7 1.18 -15.66 -5.55
C GLY A 7 0.54 -15.07 -4.29
N LEU A 8 -0.41 -14.13 -4.45
CA LEU A 8 -1.19 -13.47 -3.39
C LEU A 8 -2.56 -14.10 -3.18
N ASP A 9 -3.13 -14.80 -4.17
CA ASP A 9 -4.48 -15.38 -4.15
C ASP A 9 -4.83 -16.19 -2.89
N ARG A 10 -3.85 -16.90 -2.33
CA ARG A 10 -4.04 -17.73 -1.12
C ARG A 10 -4.18 -16.90 0.17
N TRP A 11 -3.73 -15.66 0.15
CA TRP A 11 -3.74 -14.73 1.29
C TRP A 11 -4.80 -13.64 1.13
N LEU A 12 -5.30 -13.43 -0.09
CA LEU A 12 -6.33 -12.46 -0.40
C LEU A 12 -7.71 -13.14 -0.42
N PRO A 13 -8.62 -12.80 0.53
CA PRO A 13 -9.95 -13.38 0.58
C PRO A 13 -10.66 -13.25 -0.76
N ARG A 14 -11.40 -14.29 -1.16
CA ARG A 14 -12.13 -14.32 -2.42
C ARG A 14 -13.08 -13.10 -2.60
N PRO A 15 -13.86 -12.66 -1.58
CA PRO A 15 -14.71 -11.48 -1.73
C PRO A 15 -13.93 -10.22 -2.10
N VAL A 16 -12.77 -10.01 -1.46
CA VAL A 16 -11.89 -8.86 -1.74
C VAL A 16 -11.37 -8.90 -3.17
N ARG A 17 -10.97 -10.08 -3.67
CA ARG A 17 -10.57 -10.26 -5.08
C ARG A 17 -11.68 -9.92 -6.06
N GLU A 18 -12.89 -10.40 -5.79
CA GLU A 18 -14.05 -10.16 -6.67
C GLU A 18 -14.36 -8.65 -6.72
N GLN A 19 -14.38 -7.97 -5.58
CA GLN A 19 -14.61 -6.52 -5.50
C GLN A 19 -13.52 -5.71 -6.22
N LEU A 20 -12.25 -6.10 -6.07
CA LEU A 20 -11.13 -5.50 -6.79
C LEU A 20 -11.27 -5.63 -8.31
N LEU A 21 -11.54 -6.85 -8.79
CA LEU A 21 -11.70 -7.11 -10.21
C LEU A 21 -12.92 -6.41 -10.79
N GLU A 22 -14.02 -6.32 -10.04
CA GLU A 22 -15.20 -5.57 -10.44
C GLU A 22 -14.85 -4.07 -10.59
N ALA A 23 -14.12 -3.50 -9.63
CA ALA A 23 -13.67 -2.11 -9.69
C ALA A 23 -12.75 -1.84 -10.89
N VAL A 24 -11.84 -2.77 -11.21
CA VAL A 24 -10.99 -2.72 -12.42
C VAL A 24 -11.84 -2.82 -13.69
N ALA A 25 -12.77 -3.78 -13.77
CA ALA A 25 -13.65 -3.97 -14.93
C ALA A 25 -14.54 -2.74 -15.19
N MET A 26 -14.99 -2.08 -14.12
CA MET A 26 -15.74 -0.81 -14.20
C MET A 26 -14.85 0.41 -14.49
N ARG A 27 -13.53 0.24 -14.63
CA ARG A 27 -12.52 1.29 -14.83
C ARG A 27 -12.52 2.35 -13.72
N VAL A 28 -12.76 1.92 -12.48
CA VAL A 28 -12.75 2.80 -11.30
C VAL A 28 -11.35 2.90 -10.70
N ILE A 29 -10.57 1.82 -10.80
CA ILE A 29 -9.18 1.75 -10.33
C ILE A 29 -8.28 1.09 -11.36
N GLU A 30 -6.99 1.41 -11.31
CA GLU A 30 -5.93 0.54 -11.80
C GLU A 30 -5.45 -0.36 -10.66
N LEU A 31 -5.07 -1.59 -11.01
CA LEU A 31 -4.58 -2.57 -10.06
C LEU A 31 -3.35 -3.25 -10.65
N ASP A 32 -2.23 -3.18 -9.93
CA ASP A 32 -1.00 -3.84 -10.33
C ASP A 32 -0.43 -4.67 -9.18
N ARG A 33 0.33 -5.70 -9.54
CA ARG A 33 1.22 -6.39 -8.61
C ARG A 33 2.59 -5.69 -8.63
N VAL A 34 3.11 -5.37 -7.45
CA VAL A 34 4.42 -4.72 -7.30
C VAL A 34 5.32 -5.56 -6.39
N ALA A 35 6.51 -5.91 -6.88
CA ALA A 35 7.56 -6.49 -6.05
C ALA A 35 8.24 -5.37 -5.24
N LEU A 36 8.39 -5.59 -3.93
CA LEU A 36 9.08 -4.66 -3.03
C LEU A 36 10.44 -5.25 -2.68
N GLU A 37 11.50 -4.51 -3.00
CA GLU A 37 12.87 -4.89 -2.68
C GLU A 37 13.17 -4.65 -1.19
N ASP A 38 14.01 -5.51 -0.61
CA ASP A 38 14.57 -5.32 0.74
C ASP A 38 15.69 -4.27 0.75
N ARG A 39 15.36 -3.06 0.31
CA ARG A 39 16.27 -1.92 0.34
C ARG A 39 16.18 -1.22 1.69
N ILE A 40 17.28 -0.61 2.12
CA ILE A 40 17.33 0.29 3.26
C ILE A 40 16.94 1.69 2.77
N VAL A 41 16.05 2.36 3.51
CA VAL A 41 15.65 3.75 3.22
C VAL A 41 16.86 4.67 3.24
N ASP A 42 16.92 5.60 2.29
CA ASP A 42 17.99 6.57 2.15
C ASP A 42 17.74 7.79 3.06
N SER A 43 16.47 8.15 3.32
CA SER A 43 16.10 9.26 4.20
C SER A 43 16.37 8.93 5.67
N PRO A 44 17.15 9.78 6.38
CA PRO A 44 17.29 9.67 7.83
C PRO A 44 15.97 9.77 8.58
N GLU A 45 15.03 10.57 8.09
CA GLU A 45 13.70 10.76 8.64
C GLU A 45 12.86 9.48 8.54
N SER A 46 12.80 8.87 7.35
CA SER A 46 12.18 7.55 7.15
C SER A 46 12.79 6.50 8.08
N ALA A 47 14.12 6.51 8.23
CA ALA A 47 14.83 5.57 9.11
C ALA A 47 14.49 5.78 10.60
N SER A 48 14.35 7.04 11.05
CA SER A 48 13.94 7.35 12.43
C SER A 48 12.52 6.89 12.68
N TYR A 49 11.60 7.27 11.79
CA TYR A 49 10.19 6.89 11.87
C TYR A 49 9.99 5.37 11.99
N LEU A 50 10.69 4.58 11.17
CA LEU A 50 10.60 3.11 11.23
C LEU A 50 11.04 2.55 12.59
N ARG A 51 12.15 3.07 13.14
CA ARG A 51 12.71 2.61 14.43
C ARG A 51 11.85 3.02 15.61
N GLU A 52 11.18 4.16 15.53
CA GLU A 52 10.22 4.62 16.55
C GLU A 52 8.92 3.80 16.51
N ARG A 53 8.45 3.46 15.32
CA ARG A 53 7.16 2.79 15.13
C ARG A 53 7.21 1.28 15.40
N TRP A 54 8.28 0.61 14.98
CA TRP A 54 8.38 -0.85 15.05
C TRP A 54 9.74 -1.32 15.54
N GLN A 55 9.74 -2.47 16.20
CA GLN A 55 10.97 -3.15 16.55
C GLN A 55 11.76 -3.56 15.29
N PRO A 56 13.05 -3.18 15.18
CA PRO A 56 13.92 -3.64 14.11
C PRO A 56 13.94 -5.17 14.00
N GLY A 57 13.85 -5.68 12.77
CA GLY A 57 13.80 -7.11 12.48
C GLY A 57 12.42 -7.76 12.55
N GLY A 58 11.36 -7.01 12.88
CA GLY A 58 9.97 -7.48 12.81
C GLY A 58 9.38 -7.46 11.39
N VAL A 59 8.29 -8.19 11.16
CA VAL A 59 7.61 -8.24 9.84
C VAL A 59 7.13 -6.86 9.39
N SER A 60 6.57 -6.07 10.31
CA SER A 60 6.08 -4.72 9.99
C SER A 60 7.23 -3.75 9.75
N PHE A 61 8.34 -3.89 10.47
CA PHE A 61 9.54 -3.10 10.23
C PHE A 61 10.09 -3.35 8.82
N ARG A 62 10.24 -4.62 8.43
CA ARG A 62 10.70 -4.99 7.09
C ARG A 62 9.74 -4.50 5.99
N ALA A 63 8.43 -4.73 6.16
CA ALA A 63 7.43 -4.27 5.19
C ALA A 63 7.42 -2.74 5.06
N GLY A 64 7.48 -2.02 6.19
CA GLY A 64 7.58 -0.57 6.20
C GLY A 64 8.83 -0.04 5.52
N GLN A 65 9.98 -0.66 5.79
CA GLN A 65 11.23 -0.29 5.15
C GLN A 65 11.17 -0.49 3.63
N ALA A 66 10.67 -1.63 3.17
CA ALA A 66 10.55 -1.93 1.74
C ALA A 66 9.57 -0.97 1.04
N VAL A 67 8.45 -0.61 1.68
CA VAL A 67 7.49 0.38 1.13
C VAL A 67 8.10 1.78 1.06
N LEU A 68 8.73 2.25 2.13
CA LEU A 68 9.33 3.59 2.13
C LEU A 68 10.47 3.69 1.12
N ALA A 69 11.33 2.68 1.04
CA ALA A 69 12.41 2.64 0.05
C ALA A 69 11.87 2.59 -1.39
N HIS A 70 10.76 1.88 -1.63
CA HIS A 70 10.09 1.86 -2.93
C HIS A 70 9.57 3.24 -3.34
N TYR A 71 8.97 3.97 -2.42
CA TYR A 71 8.51 5.34 -2.67
C TYR A 71 9.67 6.32 -2.86
N GLU A 72 10.74 6.22 -2.07
CA GLU A 72 11.94 7.04 -2.22
C GLU A 72 12.61 6.85 -3.60
N GLN A 73 12.67 5.61 -4.10
CA GLN A 73 13.16 5.32 -5.45
C GLN A 73 12.34 6.00 -6.56
N GLN A 74 11.06 6.28 -6.30
CA GLN A 74 10.18 7.00 -7.22
C GLN A 74 10.24 8.53 -7.03
N GLY A 75 11.07 9.01 -6.11
CA GLY A 75 11.18 10.44 -5.77
C GLY A 75 10.01 10.97 -4.95
N VAL A 76 9.25 10.09 -4.29
CA VAL A 76 8.16 10.50 -3.39
C VAL A 76 8.74 10.99 -2.07
N ASP A 77 8.34 12.19 -1.65
CA ASP A 77 8.74 12.77 -0.36
C ASP A 77 8.15 11.95 0.79
N SER A 78 8.97 11.59 1.78
CA SER A 78 8.53 10.77 2.91
C SER A 78 7.43 11.44 3.73
N GLY A 79 7.39 12.78 3.78
CA GLY A 79 6.34 13.55 4.44
C GLY A 79 4.96 13.40 3.77
N SER A 80 4.90 12.96 2.52
CA SER A 80 3.65 12.74 1.78
C SER A 80 3.06 11.33 1.93
N ILE A 81 3.62 10.52 2.85
CA ILE A 81 3.26 9.12 3.01
C ILE A 81 2.49 8.88 4.31
N HIS A 82 1.33 8.22 4.19
CA HIS A 82 0.57 7.64 5.28
C HIS A 82 0.84 6.13 5.37
N LEU A 83 1.69 5.72 6.31
CA LEU A 83 2.12 4.34 6.42
C LEU A 83 1.40 3.61 7.55
N HIS A 84 0.59 2.62 7.17
CA HIS A 84 -0.07 1.66 8.04
C HIS A 84 -0.85 2.29 9.21
N GLY A 85 -1.59 3.36 8.95
CA GLY A 85 -2.46 4.01 9.94
C GLY A 85 -1.83 5.20 10.68
N GLN A 86 -0.62 5.64 10.32
CA GLN A 86 -0.12 6.94 10.79
C GLN A 86 0.79 7.60 9.77
N ASP A 87 0.71 8.92 9.68
CA ASP A 87 1.54 9.73 8.81
C ASP A 87 3.02 9.59 9.19
N VAL A 88 3.90 9.60 8.19
CA VAL A 88 5.34 9.60 8.44
C VAL A 88 5.78 10.93 9.03
N ARG A 89 5.31 12.05 8.44
CA ARG A 89 5.65 13.39 8.93
C ARG A 89 4.66 14.49 8.54
N GLY A 90 4.21 14.52 7.28
CA GLY A 90 3.44 15.64 6.74
C GLY A 90 1.96 15.56 7.06
N GLU A 91 1.27 16.70 6.89
CA GLU A 91 -0.17 16.84 7.11
C GLU A 91 -1.00 16.39 5.89
N VAL A 92 -0.38 16.38 4.70
CA VAL A 92 -1.00 15.99 3.43
C VAL A 92 -0.29 14.76 2.91
N THR A 93 -0.96 13.61 2.97
CA THR A 93 -0.35 12.29 2.73
C THR A 93 -1.07 11.50 1.62
N PRO A 94 -0.94 11.91 0.34
CA PRO A 94 -1.66 11.27 -0.76
C PRO A 94 -1.16 9.86 -1.12
N TYR A 95 0.00 9.44 -0.58
CA TYR A 95 0.53 8.10 -0.78
C TYR A 95 0.25 7.24 0.45
N PHE A 96 -0.55 6.19 0.27
CA PHE A 96 -0.98 5.33 1.35
C PHE A 96 -0.30 3.97 1.25
N ALA A 97 -0.08 3.33 2.39
CA ALA A 97 0.27 1.93 2.41
C ALA A 97 -0.34 1.19 3.61
N GLY A 98 -0.85 0.00 3.34
CA GLY A 98 -1.47 -0.90 4.31
C GLY A 98 -0.78 -2.26 4.33
N PHE A 99 -0.89 -2.95 5.47
CA PHE A 99 -0.30 -4.29 5.64
C PHE A 99 -1.37 -5.27 6.11
N GLY A 100 -1.36 -6.48 5.54
CA GLY A 100 -2.19 -7.59 6.00
C GLY A 100 -3.69 -7.34 5.88
N LEU A 101 -4.11 -6.48 4.95
CA LEU A 101 -5.49 -6.08 4.67
C LEU A 101 -6.19 -5.31 5.80
N ARG A 102 -5.47 -4.98 6.88
CA ARG A 102 -6.04 -4.39 8.10
C ARG A 102 -6.80 -3.10 7.84
N TYR A 103 -6.31 -2.29 6.91
CA TYR A 103 -6.85 -0.97 6.57
C TYR A 103 -7.36 -0.88 5.14
N LEU A 104 -7.37 -2.00 4.40
CA LEU A 104 -7.72 -2.00 2.98
C LEU A 104 -9.12 -1.42 2.73
N SER A 105 -10.07 -1.64 3.65
CA SER A 105 -11.41 -1.08 3.55
C SER A 105 -11.49 0.45 3.61
N SER A 106 -10.42 1.10 4.06
CA SER A 106 -10.29 2.56 4.03
C SER A 106 -9.77 3.09 2.69
N ALA A 107 -9.19 2.22 1.84
CA ALA A 107 -8.54 2.62 0.59
C ALA A 107 -9.45 3.45 -0.35
N PRO A 108 -10.73 3.10 -0.58
CA PRO A 108 -11.64 3.93 -1.40
C PRO A 108 -11.74 5.36 -0.91
N ARG A 109 -11.89 5.53 0.40
CA ARG A 109 -12.06 6.83 1.02
C ARG A 109 -10.76 7.62 0.94
N CYS A 110 -9.63 7.01 1.28
CA CYS A 110 -8.29 7.60 1.16
C CYS A 110 -8.03 8.11 -0.26
N LEU A 111 -8.25 7.26 -1.26
CA LEU A 111 -7.98 7.56 -2.66
C LEU A 111 -8.94 8.58 -3.28
N ALA A 112 -10.16 8.70 -2.76
CA ALA A 112 -11.17 9.58 -3.35
C ALA A 112 -11.35 10.92 -2.63
N ASP A 113 -11.12 10.98 -1.31
CA ASP A 113 -11.44 12.16 -0.50
C ASP A 113 -10.20 12.92 -0.01
N TYR A 114 -9.02 12.30 -0.01
CA TYR A 114 -7.78 12.88 0.51
C TYR A 114 -6.73 13.09 -0.59
N ASP A 115 -7.19 13.41 -1.80
CA ASP A 115 -6.35 13.56 -3.00
C ASP A 115 -5.41 12.37 -3.24
N GLY A 116 -5.81 11.18 -2.79
CA GLY A 116 -4.96 10.02 -2.84
C GLY A 116 -4.52 9.69 -4.26
N VAL A 117 -3.23 9.43 -4.37
CA VAL A 117 -2.54 9.09 -5.63
C VAL A 117 -2.41 7.58 -5.74
N GLU A 118 -2.06 6.92 -4.63
CA GLU A 118 -1.74 5.50 -4.64
C GLU A 118 -1.98 4.85 -3.27
N TRP A 119 -2.39 3.59 -3.29
CA TRP A 119 -2.39 2.71 -2.14
C TRP A 119 -1.55 1.46 -2.43
N LEU A 120 -0.52 1.21 -1.62
CA LEU A 120 0.23 -0.05 -1.62
C LEU A 120 -0.24 -0.97 -0.49
N GLU A 121 -0.84 -2.10 -0.83
CA GLU A 121 -1.25 -3.12 0.14
C GLU A 121 -0.26 -4.29 0.17
N VAL A 122 0.59 -4.35 1.20
CA VAL A 122 1.42 -5.52 1.47
C VAL A 122 0.53 -6.61 2.06
N VAL A 123 -0.08 -7.42 1.19
CA VAL A 123 -1.06 -8.46 1.56
C VAL A 123 -0.52 -9.45 2.59
N ARG A 124 0.77 -9.79 2.49
CA ARG A 124 1.44 -10.68 3.44
C ARG A 124 2.82 -10.15 3.84
N PRO A 125 2.92 -9.38 4.92
CA PRO A 125 4.19 -9.11 5.56
C PRO A 125 4.85 -10.42 5.98
N THR A 126 6.15 -10.55 5.72
CA THR A 126 6.93 -11.74 6.07
C THR A 126 8.34 -11.32 6.46
N LEU A 127 9.03 -12.12 7.27
CA LEU A 127 10.43 -11.87 7.63
C LEU A 127 11.42 -12.29 6.53
N ARG A 128 11.01 -13.23 5.66
CA ARG A 128 11.86 -13.82 4.64
C ARG A 128 11.09 -14.05 3.34
N GLY A 129 11.82 -14.13 2.23
CA GLY A 129 11.26 -14.33 0.90
C GLY A 129 10.66 -13.04 0.32
N GLU A 130 10.16 -13.11 -0.91
CA GLU A 130 9.66 -11.94 -1.63
C GLU A 130 8.58 -11.18 -0.86
N LEU A 131 8.69 -9.85 -0.86
CA LEU A 131 7.62 -8.96 -0.47
C LEU A 131 6.92 -8.48 -1.73
N THR A 132 5.60 -8.60 -1.74
CA THR A 132 4.77 -8.17 -2.86
C THR A 132 3.63 -7.34 -2.30
N ALA A 133 3.33 -6.24 -2.96
CA ALA A 133 2.18 -5.40 -2.69
C ALA A 133 1.21 -5.40 -3.87
N LEU A 134 -0.07 -5.17 -3.56
CA LEU A 134 -1.04 -4.71 -4.54
C LEU A 134 -0.96 -3.19 -4.60
N ARG A 135 -0.77 -2.65 -5.79
CA ARG A 135 -0.84 -1.21 -6.05
C ARG A 135 -2.20 -0.88 -6.62
N ILE A 136 -2.88 0.05 -5.97
CA ILE A 136 -4.20 0.53 -6.37
C ILE A 136 -4.08 2.02 -6.67
N ARG A 137 -4.49 2.44 -7.87
CA ARG A 137 -4.59 3.87 -8.23
C ARG A 137 -6.01 4.23 -8.65
N PRO A 138 -6.51 5.42 -8.29
CA PRO A 138 -7.84 5.85 -8.68
C PRO A 138 -7.87 6.26 -10.17
N LEU A 139 -8.86 5.78 -10.91
CA LEU A 139 -9.20 6.27 -12.27
C LEU A 139 -10.44 7.16 -12.26
N ASP A 140 -11.44 6.82 -11.44
CA ASP A 140 -12.67 7.60 -11.27
C ASP A 140 -12.95 7.78 -9.78
N ARG A 141 -12.52 8.92 -9.24
CA ARG A 141 -12.71 9.25 -7.81
C ARG A 141 -14.19 9.35 -7.43
N THR A 142 -15.07 9.77 -8.32
CA THR A 142 -16.51 9.92 -8.02
C THR A 142 -17.16 8.56 -7.82
N ARG A 143 -16.83 7.58 -8.66
CA ARG A 143 -17.34 6.20 -8.51
C ARG A 143 -16.61 5.47 -7.39
N LEU A 144 -15.32 5.73 -7.17
CA LEU A 144 -14.55 5.14 -6.08
C LEU A 144 -15.15 5.45 -4.70
N ARG A 145 -15.64 6.67 -4.48
CA ARG A 145 -16.37 7.05 -3.23
C ARG A 145 -17.54 6.14 -2.89
N LYS A 146 -18.15 5.51 -3.89
CA LYS A 146 -19.32 4.65 -3.72
C LYS A 146 -18.95 3.18 -3.45
N LEU A 147 -17.69 2.79 -3.67
CA LEU A 147 -17.24 1.43 -3.42
C LEU A 147 -17.08 1.17 -1.92
N ARG A 148 -17.37 -0.06 -1.51
CA ARG A 148 -17.19 -0.60 -0.16
C ARG A 148 -16.64 -2.01 -0.31
N TRP A 149 -15.44 -2.23 0.18
CA TRP A 149 -14.72 -3.51 0.19
C TRP A 149 -13.92 -3.60 1.48
#